data_AF-A0A6P8GHJ7-F1
#
_entry.id   AF-A0A6P8GHJ7-F1
#
_cell.length_a   1.000
_cell.length_b   1.000
_cell.length_c   1.000
_cell.angle_alpha   90.00
_cell.angle_beta   90.00
_cell.angle_gamma   90.00
#
_symmetry.space_group_name_H-M   'P 1'
#
loop_
_entity.id
_entity.type
_entity.pdbx_description
1 polymer ?
#
loop_
_entity_poly.entity_id
_entity_poly.type
_entity_poly.pdbx_seq_one_letter_code
_entity_poly.pdbx_strand_id
1 'polypeptide(L)'
;MASSTPLVNGDRGSPTEAGVGSLEEALEQMNILIMENRELKEALRQTNSSMKERFEDLSLWREKQRDEREFLEGRLEEARQRVLALSTENEGLKNQVPGQAEAGEIEVLRVQLGRVQAEKNDLVALNSELQLKMGQESPDNSFIEIRIAEGQLNVTKDIPSTQEELTASCMTRLKSEEQTVSQLLQSLRSETKRVETLETELRAARERLNELERQRQKNSEISTQTSLPLPLMDQQDADKDKQSSADKSATEVENLKAQVKTLVKELQEPQSKLDEAEKMKKNLQDRCREMEQELASLRTQLGERQQVQTENERLKLQMESLQAHNKLEQKKAQEEKNNLAQLKDAYTKLFEDYNEMKEERKRREASMSREEANGIQMRLVAAEKALATKQQKIDDMKQELFQKEKDLDTVSVFKAQAEVYSADFYAERAAREAIHAEKERLAAQLEFVKKQKNQLEEEMDSFGRQSLGEMQRRHVPRGATPQGGARGVEMNIPEHACPKCNEILPDLDSLQIHIMDCII
;
A
#
# COMPACT_ATOMS: atom_id res chain seq x y z
N MET A 1 -51.13 -24.81 -3.29
CA MET A 1 -51.30 -26.04 -2.51
C MET A 1 -52.55 -25.87 -1.67
N ALA A 2 -53.68 -26.39 -2.16
CA ALA A 2 -54.95 -26.39 -1.44
C ALA A 2 -54.99 -27.61 -0.53
N SER A 3 -55.34 -27.43 0.74
CA SER A 3 -55.57 -28.54 1.66
C SER A 3 -56.87 -28.26 2.42
N SER A 4 -57.93 -28.85 1.88
CA SER A 4 -59.23 -28.97 2.53
C SER A 4 -59.17 -30.09 3.57
N THR A 5 -59.65 -29.84 4.78
CA THR A 5 -59.98 -30.87 5.76
C THR A 5 -61.40 -30.67 6.28
N PRO A 6 -62.15 -31.76 6.58
CA PRO A 6 -63.60 -31.73 6.67
C PRO A 6 -64.11 -31.52 8.10
N LEU A 7 -65.24 -30.82 8.21
CA LEU A 7 -65.99 -30.62 9.45
C LEU A 7 -66.87 -31.86 9.74
N VAL A 8 -66.71 -32.40 10.95
CA VAL A 8 -67.56 -33.42 11.56
C VAL A 8 -68.79 -32.74 12.17
N ASN A 9 -69.97 -33.29 11.87
CA ASN A 9 -71.26 -32.95 12.45
C ASN A 9 -71.37 -33.39 13.92
N GLY A 10 -72.10 -32.59 14.70
CA GLY A 10 -72.78 -32.97 15.94
C GLY A 10 -73.23 -31.69 16.64
N ASP A 11 -74.36 -31.59 17.32
CA ASP A 11 -75.59 -32.38 17.46
C ASP A 11 -76.61 -31.37 18.02
N ARG A 12 -77.90 -31.59 17.79
CA ARG A 12 -78.99 -30.69 18.18
C ARG A 12 -79.25 -30.74 19.68
N GLY A 13 -79.32 -29.57 20.33
CA GLY A 13 -79.97 -29.35 21.63
C GLY A 13 -80.94 -28.16 21.56
N SER A 14 -82.15 -28.35 22.09
CA SER A 14 -83.32 -27.46 21.99
C SER A 14 -83.19 -26.08 22.69
N PRO A 15 -84.06 -25.10 22.34
CA PRO A 15 -83.84 -23.69 22.60
C PRO A 15 -84.76 -23.16 23.70
N THR A 16 -84.23 -22.76 24.86
CA THR A 16 -84.91 -21.81 25.75
C THR A 16 -83.93 -21.30 26.81
N GLU A 17 -83.84 -19.98 26.98
CA GLU A 17 -82.96 -19.22 27.90
C GLU A 17 -81.53 -18.86 27.45
N ALA A 18 -81.12 -19.11 26.20
CA ALA A 18 -79.78 -18.74 25.72
C ALA A 18 -79.68 -17.36 25.02
N GLY A 19 -80.76 -16.57 24.97
CA GLY A 19 -80.84 -15.38 24.11
C GLY A 19 -80.02 -14.16 24.55
N VAL A 20 -79.75 -14.02 25.86
CA VAL A 20 -79.01 -12.86 26.40
C VAL A 20 -77.51 -13.17 26.50
N GLY A 21 -77.13 -14.36 26.99
CA GLY A 21 -75.74 -14.82 27.02
C GLY A 21 -75.13 -15.01 25.62
N SER A 22 -75.90 -15.53 24.66
CA SER A 22 -75.42 -15.69 23.27
C SER A 22 -75.19 -14.36 22.55
N LEU A 23 -75.97 -13.32 22.86
CA LEU A 23 -75.79 -11.99 22.25
C LEU A 23 -74.58 -11.27 22.87
N GLU A 24 -74.41 -11.38 24.19
CA GLU A 24 -73.29 -10.79 24.92
C GLU A 24 -71.96 -11.46 24.55
N GLU A 25 -71.93 -12.80 24.45
CA GLU A 25 -70.77 -13.54 23.92
C GLU A 25 -70.46 -13.18 22.47
N ALA A 26 -71.47 -12.98 21.62
CA ALA A 26 -71.27 -12.55 20.23
C ALA A 26 -70.72 -11.12 20.13
N LEU A 27 -71.14 -10.21 21.02
CA LEU A 27 -70.61 -8.85 21.11
C LEU A 27 -69.15 -8.86 21.59
N GLU A 28 -68.82 -9.69 22.56
CA GLU A 28 -67.44 -9.86 23.06
C GLU A 28 -66.53 -10.41 21.95
N GLN A 29 -66.98 -11.45 21.23
CA GLN A 29 -66.28 -11.99 20.07
C GLN A 29 -66.11 -10.95 18.94
N MET A 30 -67.13 -10.13 18.69
CA MET A 30 -67.04 -9.05 17.71
C MET A 30 -66.02 -7.99 18.13
N ASN A 31 -65.95 -7.64 19.41
CA ASN A 31 -64.95 -6.71 19.94
C ASN A 31 -63.52 -7.27 19.81
N ILE A 32 -63.32 -8.56 20.11
CA ILE A 32 -62.04 -9.25 19.91
C ILE A 32 -61.64 -9.19 18.43
N LEU A 33 -62.54 -9.55 17.51
CA LEU A 33 -62.26 -9.48 16.07
C LEU A 33 -61.95 -8.07 15.58
N ILE A 34 -62.62 -7.04 16.12
CA ILE A 34 -62.32 -5.64 15.80
C ILE A 34 -60.92 -5.26 16.29
N MET A 35 -60.54 -5.70 17.50
CA MET A 35 -59.19 -5.49 18.03
C MET A 35 -58.14 -6.20 17.18
N GLU A 36 -58.31 -7.49 16.89
CA GLU A 36 -57.41 -8.26 16.04
C GLU A 36 -57.30 -7.65 14.64
N ASN A 37 -58.41 -7.14 14.07
CA ASN A 37 -58.37 -6.45 12.78
C ASN A 37 -57.59 -5.14 12.82
N ARG A 38 -57.68 -4.39 13.94
CA ARG A 38 -56.87 -3.17 14.15
C ARG A 38 -55.39 -3.51 14.30
N GLU A 39 -55.06 -4.54 15.07
CA GLU A 39 -53.69 -5.03 15.25
C GLU A 39 -53.09 -5.51 13.93
N LEU A 40 -53.84 -6.27 13.13
CA LEU A 40 -53.43 -6.71 11.79
C LEU A 40 -53.18 -5.54 10.84
N LYS A 41 -54.04 -4.51 10.86
CA LYS A 41 -53.85 -3.29 10.06
C LYS A 41 -52.60 -2.54 10.46
N GLU A 42 -52.33 -2.46 11.75
CA GLU A 42 -51.14 -1.78 12.28
C GLU A 42 -49.86 -2.56 11.94
N ALA A 43 -49.87 -3.88 12.12
CA ALA A 43 -48.77 -4.76 11.70
C ALA A 43 -48.50 -4.65 10.19
N LEU A 44 -49.56 -4.56 9.37
CA LEU A 44 -49.41 -4.36 7.92
C LEU A 44 -48.85 -2.96 7.59
N ARG A 45 -49.25 -1.90 8.31
CA ARG A 45 -48.64 -0.57 8.14
C ARG A 45 -47.17 -0.58 8.51
N GLN A 46 -46.80 -1.20 9.64
CA GLN A 46 -45.42 -1.28 10.10
C GLN A 46 -44.54 -2.07 9.12
N THR A 47 -45.02 -3.22 8.64
CA THR A 47 -44.29 -4.01 7.64
C THR A 47 -44.12 -3.26 6.31
N ASN A 48 -45.15 -2.55 5.84
CA ASN A 48 -45.04 -1.71 4.64
C ASN A 48 -44.07 -0.54 4.83
N SER A 49 -44.07 0.12 6.00
CA SER A 49 -43.12 1.20 6.30
C SER A 49 -41.69 0.69 6.31
N SER A 50 -41.45 -0.43 7.01
CA SER A 50 -40.12 -1.06 7.05
C SER A 50 -39.65 -1.51 5.67
N MET A 51 -40.56 -2.03 4.84
CA MET A 51 -40.23 -2.41 3.47
C MET A 51 -39.85 -1.19 2.62
N LYS A 52 -40.58 -0.08 2.77
CA LYS A 52 -40.28 1.18 2.08
C LYS A 52 -38.90 1.73 2.48
N GLU A 53 -38.60 1.77 3.77
CA GLU A 53 -37.28 2.18 4.29
C GLU A 53 -36.17 1.30 3.70
N ARG A 54 -36.34 -0.03 3.70
CA ARG A 54 -35.38 -0.95 3.08
C ARG A 54 -35.19 -0.71 1.58
N PHE A 55 -36.24 -0.38 0.85
CA PHE A 55 -36.14 -0.04 -0.57
C PHE A 55 -35.41 1.28 -0.80
N GLU A 56 -35.62 2.27 0.05
CA GLU A 56 -34.89 3.55 0.02
C GLU A 56 -33.41 3.32 0.32
N ASP A 57 -33.08 2.57 1.36
CA ASP A 57 -31.69 2.20 1.70
C ASP A 57 -30.99 1.44 0.57
N LEU A 58 -31.67 0.47 -0.04
CA LEU A 58 -31.13 -0.27 -1.20
C LEU A 58 -30.93 0.64 -2.42
N SER A 59 -31.78 1.65 -2.60
CA SER A 59 -31.66 2.61 -3.70
C SER A 59 -30.47 3.53 -3.49
N LEU A 60 -30.30 4.07 -2.28
CA LEU A 60 -29.13 4.87 -1.89
C LEU A 60 -27.84 4.05 -1.98
N TRP A 61 -27.86 2.80 -1.53
CA TRP A 61 -26.70 1.91 -1.66
C TRP A 61 -26.33 1.68 -3.13
N ARG A 62 -27.33 1.43 -3.99
CA ARG A 62 -27.11 1.26 -5.44
C ARG A 62 -26.52 2.51 -6.09
N GLU A 63 -27.01 3.69 -5.72
CA GLU A 63 -26.47 4.96 -6.21
C GLU A 63 -25.03 5.16 -5.76
N LYS A 64 -24.73 4.95 -4.47
CA LYS A 64 -23.36 5.00 -3.96
C LYS A 64 -22.40 4.04 -4.68
N GLN A 65 -22.86 2.82 -4.97
CA GLN A 65 -22.07 1.85 -5.76
C GLN A 65 -21.85 2.29 -7.22
N ARG A 66 -22.80 3.03 -7.80
CA ARG A 66 -22.64 3.63 -9.13
C ARG A 66 -21.57 4.73 -9.10
N ASP A 67 -21.67 5.65 -8.15
CA ASP A 67 -20.74 6.77 -8.00
C ASP A 67 -19.31 6.28 -7.74
N GLU A 68 -19.15 5.25 -6.89
CA GLU A 68 -17.85 4.65 -6.60
C GLU A 68 -17.24 3.97 -7.84
N ARG A 69 -18.07 3.29 -8.65
CA ARG A 69 -17.62 2.72 -9.92
C ARG A 69 -17.17 3.81 -10.90
N GLU A 70 -17.96 4.86 -11.08
CA GLU A 70 -17.64 5.98 -11.98
C GLU A 70 -16.36 6.70 -11.54
N PHE A 71 -16.17 6.88 -10.23
CA PHE A 71 -14.94 7.44 -9.67
C PHE A 71 -13.71 6.55 -9.98
N LEU A 72 -13.82 5.23 -9.76
CA LEU A 72 -12.74 4.31 -10.03
C LEU A 72 -12.41 4.24 -11.53
N GLU A 73 -13.43 4.21 -12.39
CA GLU A 73 -13.28 4.26 -13.85
C GLU A 73 -12.57 5.54 -14.30
N GLY A 74 -12.96 6.70 -13.76
CA GLY A 74 -12.29 7.98 -14.02
C GLY A 74 -10.81 7.97 -13.62
N ARG A 75 -10.48 7.46 -12.43
CA ARG A 75 -9.09 7.31 -11.98
C ARG A 75 -8.29 6.36 -12.85
N LEU A 76 -8.90 5.27 -13.31
CA LEU A 76 -8.27 4.32 -14.21
C LEU A 76 -7.95 4.96 -15.56
N GLU A 77 -8.87 5.76 -16.09
CA GLU A 77 -8.68 6.46 -17.35
C GLU A 77 -7.59 7.53 -17.25
N GLU A 78 -7.54 8.30 -16.16
CA GLU A 78 -6.42 9.21 -15.90
C GLU A 78 -5.08 8.47 -15.81
N ALA A 79 -5.05 7.31 -15.13
CA ALA A 79 -3.84 6.51 -15.03
C ALA A 79 -3.40 5.99 -16.40
N ARG A 80 -4.33 5.54 -17.24
CA ARG A 80 -4.05 5.14 -18.63
C ARG A 80 -3.49 6.30 -19.44
N GLN A 81 -4.08 7.50 -19.34
CA GLN A 81 -3.58 8.69 -20.03
C GLN A 81 -2.17 9.06 -19.57
N ARG A 82 -1.87 9.01 -18.26
CA ARG A 82 -0.51 9.23 -17.74
C ARG A 82 0.49 8.19 -18.25
N VAL A 83 0.12 6.91 -18.28
CA VAL A 83 0.96 5.84 -18.82
C VAL A 83 1.22 6.04 -20.32
N LEU A 84 0.20 6.38 -21.10
CA LEU A 84 0.35 6.68 -22.53
C LEU A 84 1.28 7.88 -22.75
N ALA A 85 1.11 8.96 -22.00
CA ALA A 85 1.98 10.13 -22.07
C ALA A 85 3.44 9.77 -21.76
N LEU A 86 3.69 9.06 -20.65
CA LEU A 86 5.01 8.58 -20.28
C LEU A 86 5.59 7.59 -21.31
N SER A 87 4.76 6.74 -21.93
CA SER A 87 5.20 5.84 -22.99
C SER A 87 5.65 6.61 -24.22
N THR A 88 4.90 7.63 -24.64
CA THR A 88 5.28 8.48 -25.77
C THR A 88 6.53 9.30 -25.48
N GLU A 89 6.69 9.79 -24.24
CA GLU A 89 7.90 10.48 -23.80
C GLU A 89 9.10 9.54 -23.77
N ASN A 90 8.93 8.33 -23.22
CA ASN A 90 9.98 7.29 -23.20
C ASN A 90 10.38 6.85 -24.61
N GLU A 91 9.44 6.70 -25.54
CA GLU A 91 9.75 6.43 -26.94
C GLU A 91 10.50 7.61 -27.58
N GLY A 92 10.08 8.84 -27.30
CA GLY A 92 10.78 10.05 -27.72
C GLY A 92 12.21 10.14 -27.20
N LEU A 93 12.42 9.85 -25.92
CA LEU A 93 13.74 9.81 -25.28
C LEU A 93 14.58 8.66 -25.82
N LYS A 94 14.01 7.47 -26.00
CA LYS A 94 14.69 6.32 -26.59
C LYS A 94 15.18 6.59 -28.01
N ASN A 95 14.43 7.37 -28.79
CA ASN A 95 14.83 7.79 -30.13
C ASN A 95 15.88 8.92 -30.13
N GLN A 96 16.03 9.66 -29.01
CA GLN A 96 17.03 10.72 -28.84
C GLN A 96 18.33 10.22 -28.20
N VAL A 97 18.33 9.06 -27.55
CA VAL A 97 19.54 8.40 -27.05
C VAL A 97 20.19 7.59 -28.18
N PRO A 98 21.45 7.86 -28.60
CA PRO A 98 22.17 7.03 -29.56
C PRO A 98 22.68 5.74 -28.88
N GLY A 99 21.74 4.85 -28.52
CA GLY A 99 21.98 3.64 -27.73
C GLY A 99 22.25 2.38 -28.56
N GLN A 100 23.01 2.46 -29.66
CA GLN A 100 23.45 1.26 -30.39
C GLN A 100 24.78 0.68 -29.87
N ALA A 101 25.55 1.42 -29.08
CA ALA A 101 26.83 0.92 -28.53
C ALA A 101 26.66 0.06 -27.26
N GLU A 102 25.79 0.48 -26.33
CA GLU A 102 25.64 -0.22 -25.04
C GLU A 102 24.81 -1.52 -25.14
N ALA A 103 23.88 -1.62 -26.10
CA ALA A 103 23.12 -2.84 -26.32
C ALA A 103 24.01 -4.00 -26.83
N GLY A 104 25.06 -3.69 -27.59
CA GLY A 104 26.03 -4.68 -28.07
C GLY A 104 26.93 -5.22 -26.96
N GLU A 105 27.41 -4.35 -26.07
CA GLU A 105 28.22 -4.77 -24.91
C GLU A 105 27.42 -5.62 -23.92
N ILE A 106 26.16 -5.27 -23.66
CA ILE A 106 25.29 -6.05 -22.79
C ILE A 106 25.05 -7.46 -23.37
N GLU A 107 24.90 -7.58 -24.69
CA GLU A 107 24.71 -8.88 -25.34
C GLU A 107 25.99 -9.73 -25.35
N VAL A 108 27.15 -9.10 -25.56
CA VAL A 108 28.46 -9.78 -25.44
C VAL A 108 28.70 -10.27 -24.00
N LEU A 109 28.38 -9.46 -23.00
CA LEU A 109 28.48 -9.84 -21.59
C LEU A 109 27.51 -10.98 -21.24
N ARG A 110 26.30 -10.99 -21.81
CA ARG A 110 25.32 -12.07 -21.63
C ARG A 110 25.84 -13.40 -22.18
N VAL A 111 26.47 -13.39 -23.35
CA VAL A 111 27.10 -14.58 -23.96
C VAL A 111 28.28 -15.08 -23.12
N GLN A 112 29.12 -14.17 -22.62
CA GLN A 112 30.24 -14.54 -21.73
C GLN A 112 29.74 -15.15 -20.41
N LEU A 113 28.68 -14.60 -19.81
CA LEU A 113 28.08 -15.14 -18.60
C LEU A 113 27.52 -16.55 -18.80
N GLY A 114 26.90 -16.81 -19.95
CA GLY A 114 26.41 -18.15 -20.32
C GLY A 114 27.53 -19.18 -20.42
N ARG A 115 28.68 -18.80 -20.97
CA ARG A 115 29.86 -19.68 -21.06
C ARG A 115 30.44 -20.01 -19.68
N VAL A 116 30.60 -19.01 -18.82
CA VAL A 116 31.10 -19.20 -17.44
C VAL A 116 30.14 -20.07 -16.63
N GLN A 117 28.83 -19.93 -16.84
CA GLN A 117 27.83 -20.76 -16.19
C GLN A 117 27.91 -22.24 -16.65
N ALA A 118 28.22 -22.51 -17.92
CA ALA A 118 28.46 -23.86 -18.41
C ALA A 118 29.73 -24.47 -17.79
N GLU A 119 30.84 -23.73 -17.80
CA GLU A 119 32.11 -24.15 -17.17
C GLU A 119 31.91 -24.46 -15.67
N LYS A 120 31.12 -23.66 -14.95
CA LYS A 120 30.74 -23.92 -13.55
C LYS A 120 29.97 -25.25 -13.41
N ASN A 121 29.00 -25.51 -14.28
CA ASN A 121 28.20 -26.73 -14.21
C ASN A 121 29.06 -27.98 -14.49
N ASP A 122 29.98 -27.91 -15.44
CA ASP A 122 30.92 -28.99 -15.74
C ASP A 122 31.86 -29.28 -14.56
N LEU A 123 32.36 -28.22 -13.91
CA LEU A 123 33.17 -28.36 -12.70
C LEU A 123 32.39 -28.98 -11.54
N VAL A 124 31.11 -28.64 -11.38
CA VAL A 124 30.22 -29.24 -10.36
C VAL A 124 29.98 -30.72 -10.65
N ALA A 125 29.77 -31.10 -11.91
CA ALA A 125 29.62 -32.49 -12.31
C ALA A 125 30.91 -33.29 -12.04
N LEU A 126 32.08 -32.74 -12.39
CA LEU A 126 33.38 -33.36 -12.10
C LEU A 126 33.62 -33.50 -10.59
N ASN A 127 33.24 -32.49 -9.79
CA ASN A 127 33.32 -32.56 -8.34
C ASN A 127 32.40 -33.64 -7.76
N SER A 128 31.20 -33.80 -8.34
CA SER A 128 30.26 -34.86 -7.96
C SER A 128 30.83 -36.24 -8.31
N GLU A 129 31.49 -36.39 -9.46
CA GLU A 129 32.17 -37.63 -9.85
C GLU A 129 33.38 -37.93 -8.95
N LEU A 130 34.17 -36.91 -8.59
CA LEU A 130 35.28 -37.05 -7.63
C LEU A 130 34.78 -37.44 -6.24
N GLN A 131 33.68 -36.84 -5.76
CA GLN A 131 33.04 -37.23 -4.50
C GLN A 131 32.51 -38.67 -4.53
N LEU A 132 31.94 -39.11 -5.66
CA LEU A 132 31.51 -40.50 -5.84
C LEU A 132 32.70 -41.47 -5.88
N LYS A 133 33.83 -41.07 -6.50
CA LYS A 133 35.07 -41.86 -6.47
C LYS A 133 35.69 -41.93 -5.07
N MET A 134 35.65 -40.84 -4.29
CA MET A 134 36.04 -40.86 -2.88
C MET A 134 35.08 -41.67 -2.00
N GLY A 135 33.80 -41.77 -2.38
CA GLY A 135 32.81 -42.60 -1.70
C GLY A 135 32.85 -44.09 -2.06
N GLN A 136 33.66 -44.49 -3.06
CA GLN A 136 33.81 -45.86 -3.53
C GLN A 136 35.07 -46.59 -3.01
N GLU A 137 35.94 -45.93 -2.23
CA GLU A 137 36.95 -46.63 -1.44
C GLU A 137 36.30 -47.18 -0.15
N SER A 138 36.06 -48.50 -0.19
CA SER A 138 35.70 -49.46 0.88
C SER A 138 35.97 -49.05 2.34
N PRO A 139 35.13 -49.49 3.31
CA PRO A 139 35.15 -49.02 4.69
C PRO A 139 36.36 -49.58 5.42
N ASP A 140 37.33 -48.72 5.73
CA ASP A 140 38.20 -48.80 6.90
C ASP A 140 39.23 -47.68 6.77
N ASN A 141 38.91 -46.49 7.25
CA ASN A 141 39.93 -45.51 7.62
C ASN A 141 39.43 -44.66 8.78
N SER A 142 39.74 -45.18 9.97
CA SER A 142 40.26 -44.46 11.12
C SER A 142 40.03 -42.94 11.13
N PHE A 143 39.10 -42.56 12.00
CA PHE A 143 38.95 -41.25 12.61
C PHE A 143 40.31 -40.53 12.80
N ILE A 144 40.60 -39.53 11.97
CA ILE A 144 41.56 -38.46 12.28
C ILE A 144 40.87 -37.13 12.00
N GLU A 145 40.26 -36.60 13.06
CA GLU A 145 39.81 -35.21 13.16
C GLU A 145 41.06 -34.31 13.20
N ILE A 146 41.46 -33.74 12.05
CA ILE A 146 42.46 -32.67 12.02
C ILE A 146 41.75 -31.37 12.40
N ARG A 147 41.81 -31.03 13.70
CA ARG A 147 41.58 -29.66 14.17
C ARG A 147 42.61 -28.74 13.54
N ILE A 148 42.18 -27.91 12.60
CA ILE A 148 42.95 -26.74 12.19
C ILE A 148 42.63 -25.63 13.20
N ALA A 149 43.67 -25.17 13.88
CA ALA A 149 43.64 -24.18 14.93
C ALA A 149 43.03 -22.86 14.46
N GLU A 150 42.23 -22.25 15.34
CA GLU A 150 41.71 -20.90 15.28
C GLU A 150 42.86 -19.89 15.12
N GLY A 151 42.96 -19.30 13.93
CA GLY A 151 43.81 -18.16 13.63
C GLY A 151 42.96 -16.89 13.51
N GLN A 152 43.13 -16.00 14.48
CA GLN A 152 42.55 -14.66 14.58
C GLN A 152 42.56 -13.87 13.26
N LEU A 153 41.41 -13.29 12.89
CA LEU A 153 41.35 -12.01 12.19
C LEU A 153 39.98 -11.36 12.43
N ASN A 154 39.97 -10.45 13.40
CA ASN A 154 38.89 -9.49 13.64
C ASN A 154 38.93 -8.40 12.57
N VAL A 155 37.96 -8.34 11.63
CA VAL A 155 37.51 -7.07 11.02
C VAL A 155 36.03 -7.20 10.61
N THR A 156 35.22 -6.25 11.10
CA THR A 156 33.85 -5.85 10.70
C THR A 156 32.63 -6.71 11.06
N LYS A 157 32.06 -6.42 12.25
CA LYS A 157 30.64 -6.04 12.50
C LYS A 157 29.97 -5.38 11.27
N ASP A 158 28.70 -5.54 10.89
CA ASP A 158 27.47 -6.05 11.50
C ASP A 158 26.50 -6.48 10.37
N ILE A 159 26.09 -7.75 10.27
CA ILE A 159 24.84 -8.21 9.60
C ILE A 159 24.34 -9.45 10.35
N PRO A 160 23.13 -9.48 10.93
CA PRO A 160 22.60 -10.69 11.56
C PRO A 160 22.20 -11.72 10.51
N SER A 161 22.99 -12.79 10.39
CA SER A 161 22.72 -13.97 9.59
C SER A 161 21.66 -14.86 10.27
N THR A 162 20.38 -14.62 9.99
CA THR A 162 19.26 -15.47 10.46
C THR A 162 18.87 -16.57 9.46
N GLN A 163 19.78 -16.97 8.56
CA GLN A 163 19.46 -17.85 7.42
C GLN A 163 20.05 -19.28 7.51
N GLU A 164 20.93 -19.55 8.47
CA GLU A 164 21.59 -20.88 8.62
C GLU A 164 20.77 -21.88 9.45
N GLU A 165 19.90 -21.45 10.36
CA GLU A 165 19.07 -22.38 11.14
C GLU A 165 17.84 -22.90 10.37
N LEU A 166 17.31 -22.12 9.43
CA LEU A 166 16.17 -22.52 8.60
C LEU A 166 16.57 -23.52 7.50
N THR A 167 17.80 -23.43 6.99
CA THR A 167 18.31 -24.32 5.95
C THR A 167 18.71 -25.69 6.52
N ALA A 168 19.28 -25.74 7.73
CA ALA A 168 19.57 -27.01 8.42
C ALA A 168 18.29 -27.79 8.79
N SER A 169 17.25 -27.09 9.27
CA SER A 169 15.95 -27.69 9.61
C SER A 169 15.19 -28.18 8.37
N CYS A 170 15.28 -27.46 7.24
CA CYS A 170 14.69 -27.88 5.97
C CYS A 170 15.38 -29.14 5.40
N MET A 171 16.72 -29.21 5.49
CA MET A 171 17.50 -30.36 5.01
C MET A 171 17.29 -31.62 5.85
N THR A 172 17.08 -31.51 7.17
CA THR A 172 16.75 -32.67 8.02
C THR A 172 15.33 -33.16 7.79
N ARG A 173 14.38 -32.24 7.58
CA ARG A 173 12.99 -32.58 7.25
C ARG A 173 12.87 -33.30 5.91
N LEU A 174 13.53 -32.80 4.86
CA LEU A 174 13.55 -33.44 3.55
C LEU A 174 14.18 -34.84 3.59
N LYS A 175 15.29 -35.02 4.34
CA LYS A 175 15.89 -36.36 4.53
C LYS A 175 14.98 -37.32 5.29
N SER A 176 14.22 -36.84 6.28
CA SER A 176 13.26 -37.67 7.02
C SER A 176 12.04 -38.07 6.16
N GLU A 177 11.60 -37.18 5.26
CA GLU A 177 10.54 -37.45 4.30
C GLU A 177 11.02 -38.43 3.22
N GLU A 178 12.24 -38.29 2.72
CA GLU A 178 12.87 -39.23 1.76
C GLU A 178 13.05 -40.64 2.35
N GLN A 179 13.43 -40.74 3.63
CA GLN A 179 13.48 -42.03 4.35
C GLN A 179 12.11 -42.66 4.52
N THR A 180 11.08 -41.86 4.80
CA THR A 180 9.69 -42.33 4.94
C THR A 180 9.14 -42.83 3.60
N VAL A 181 9.38 -42.08 2.51
CA VAL A 181 9.00 -42.49 1.14
C VAL A 181 9.74 -43.78 0.75
N SER A 182 11.02 -43.89 1.08
CA SER A 182 11.81 -45.11 0.81
C SER A 182 11.25 -46.34 1.55
N GLN A 183 10.84 -46.20 2.81
CA GLN A 183 10.19 -47.28 3.57
C GLN A 183 8.81 -47.65 3.00
N LEU A 184 8.00 -46.67 2.58
CA LEU A 184 6.71 -46.92 1.95
C LEU A 184 6.86 -47.65 0.60
N LEU A 185 7.84 -47.25 -0.22
CA LEU A 185 8.13 -47.92 -1.49
C LEU A 185 8.64 -49.35 -1.29
N GLN A 186 9.46 -49.61 -0.25
CA GLN A 186 9.92 -50.95 0.08
C GLN A 186 8.78 -51.84 0.58
N SER A 187 7.89 -51.30 1.42
CA SER A 187 6.68 -51.99 1.88
C SER A 187 5.74 -52.33 0.72
N LEU A 188 5.50 -51.37 -0.19
CA LEU A 188 4.68 -51.59 -1.37
C LEU A 188 5.24 -52.71 -2.26
N ARG A 189 6.55 -52.72 -2.52
CA ARG A 189 7.21 -53.81 -3.27
C ARG A 189 7.06 -55.17 -2.59
N SER A 190 7.12 -55.20 -1.26
CA SER A 190 6.95 -56.44 -0.49
C SER A 190 5.51 -56.98 -0.57
N GLU A 191 4.51 -56.11 -0.49
CA GLU A 191 3.11 -56.50 -0.66
C GLU A 191 2.78 -56.89 -2.10
N THR A 192 3.34 -56.23 -3.10
CA THR A 192 3.19 -56.64 -4.52
C THR A 192 3.72 -58.06 -4.73
N LYS A 193 4.90 -58.38 -4.20
CA LYS A 193 5.46 -59.74 -4.26
C LYS A 193 4.57 -60.76 -3.53
N ARG A 194 3.99 -60.36 -2.39
CA ARG A 194 3.09 -61.22 -1.61
C ARG A 194 1.78 -61.51 -2.37
N VAL A 195 1.22 -60.52 -3.05
CA VAL A 195 0.05 -60.67 -3.90
C VAL A 195 0.36 -61.62 -5.07
N GLU A 196 1.48 -61.42 -5.76
CA GLU A 196 1.90 -62.33 -6.85
C GLU A 196 2.04 -63.78 -6.37
N THR A 197 2.64 -64.01 -5.20
CA THR A 197 2.73 -65.38 -4.64
C THR A 197 1.35 -65.98 -4.36
N LEU A 198 0.43 -65.21 -3.75
CA LEU A 198 -0.92 -65.69 -3.47
C LEU A 198 -1.72 -65.95 -4.75
N GLU A 199 -1.54 -65.14 -5.78
CA GLU A 199 -2.17 -65.37 -7.09
C GLU A 199 -1.67 -66.67 -7.74
N THR A 200 -0.38 -66.98 -7.63
CA THR A 200 0.16 -68.26 -8.13
C THR A 200 -0.36 -69.46 -7.34
N GLU A 201 -0.45 -69.36 -6.01
CA GLU A 201 -1.02 -70.41 -5.16
C GLU A 201 -2.50 -70.65 -5.45
N LEU A 202 -3.26 -69.58 -5.65
CA LEU A 202 -4.69 -69.66 -5.96
C LEU A 202 -4.94 -70.27 -7.34
N ARG A 203 -4.07 -69.97 -8.32
CA ARG A 203 -4.10 -70.63 -9.64
C ARG A 203 -3.79 -72.12 -9.52
N ALA A 204 -2.77 -72.51 -8.76
CA ALA A 204 -2.44 -73.91 -8.52
C ALA A 204 -3.56 -74.67 -7.77
N ALA A 205 -4.23 -74.03 -6.82
CA ALA A 205 -5.38 -74.61 -6.12
C ALA A 205 -6.57 -74.83 -7.04
N ARG A 206 -6.85 -73.89 -7.96
CA ARG A 206 -7.90 -74.03 -8.99
C ARG A 206 -7.61 -75.20 -9.93
N GLU A 207 -6.36 -75.36 -10.38
CA GLU A 207 -5.96 -76.49 -11.22
C GLU A 207 -6.13 -77.83 -10.51
N ARG A 208 -5.79 -77.91 -9.21
CA ARG A 208 -6.02 -79.12 -8.39
C ARG A 208 -7.50 -79.47 -8.26
N LEU A 209 -8.37 -78.48 -8.05
CA LEU A 209 -9.82 -78.70 -7.98
C LEU A 209 -10.38 -79.21 -9.31
N ASN A 210 -9.94 -78.64 -10.44
CA ASN A 210 -10.36 -79.10 -11.77
C ASN A 210 -9.92 -80.55 -12.04
N GLU A 211 -8.72 -80.93 -11.61
CA GLU A 211 -8.24 -82.32 -11.75
C GLU A 211 -9.04 -83.29 -10.88
N LEU A 212 -9.37 -82.92 -9.64
CA LEU A 212 -10.22 -83.73 -8.76
C LEU A 212 -11.65 -83.87 -9.32
N GLU A 213 -12.20 -82.83 -9.93
CA GLU A 213 -13.52 -82.88 -10.56
C GLU A 213 -13.53 -83.82 -11.77
N ARG A 214 -12.46 -83.79 -12.58
CA ARG A 214 -12.26 -84.74 -13.69
C ARG A 214 -12.10 -86.18 -13.21
N GLN A 215 -11.41 -86.40 -12.08
CA GLN A 215 -11.29 -87.73 -11.46
C GLN A 215 -12.63 -88.22 -10.90
N ARG A 216 -13.44 -87.34 -10.28
CA ARG A 216 -14.80 -87.66 -9.83
C ARG A 216 -15.68 -88.09 -11.00
N GLN A 217 -15.57 -87.42 -12.14
CA GLN A 217 -16.34 -87.74 -13.34
C GLN A 217 -15.95 -89.10 -13.91
N LYS A 218 -14.66 -89.43 -13.95
CA LYS A 218 -14.16 -90.77 -14.34
C LYS A 218 -14.60 -91.88 -13.37
N ASN A 219 -14.59 -91.63 -12.06
CA ASN A 219 -15.05 -92.60 -11.07
C ASN A 219 -16.57 -92.81 -11.11
N SER A 220 -17.34 -91.80 -11.52
CA SER A 220 -18.79 -91.90 -11.73
C SER A 220 -19.15 -92.81 -12.92
N GLU A 221 -18.26 -93.00 -13.89
CA GLU A 221 -18.51 -93.84 -15.08
C GLU A 221 -18.19 -95.33 -14.84
N ILE A 222 -17.42 -95.67 -13.79
CA ILE A 222 -16.96 -97.05 -13.50
C ILE A 222 -17.91 -97.80 -12.55
N SER A 223 -18.81 -97.10 -11.83
CA SER A 223 -19.61 -97.67 -10.73
C SER A 223 -21.00 -98.21 -11.10
N THR A 224 -21.25 -98.61 -12.35
CA THR A 224 -22.56 -99.08 -12.84
C THR A 224 -22.60 -100.53 -13.33
N GLN A 225 -21.67 -101.40 -12.93
CA GLN A 225 -21.75 -102.84 -13.24
C GLN A 225 -21.20 -103.71 -12.11
N THR A 226 -22.07 -104.26 -11.25
CA THR A 226 -21.93 -105.60 -10.65
C THR A 226 -23.30 -106.04 -10.12
N SER A 227 -23.82 -107.15 -10.66
CA SER A 227 -25.07 -107.81 -10.30
C SER A 227 -24.79 -109.25 -9.80
N LEU A 228 -25.83 -109.88 -9.23
CA LEU A 228 -26.04 -111.33 -8.94
C LEU A 228 -25.76 -111.82 -7.48
N PRO A 229 -26.37 -112.94 -7.01
CA PRO A 229 -27.81 -113.14 -6.72
C PRO A 229 -28.09 -113.98 -5.42
N LEU A 230 -29.39 -114.12 -5.07
CA LEU A 230 -30.02 -114.96 -4.01
C LEU A 230 -29.60 -116.46 -4.01
N PRO A 231 -29.84 -117.24 -2.92
CA PRO A 231 -31.03 -118.14 -2.92
C PRO A 231 -31.66 -118.57 -1.56
N LEU A 232 -32.99 -118.78 -1.58
CA LEU A 232 -33.82 -119.94 -1.11
C LEU A 232 -33.73 -120.37 0.39
N MET A 233 -34.75 -120.89 1.09
CA MET A 233 -35.81 -121.85 0.72
C MET A 233 -36.86 -122.00 1.86
N ASP A 234 -38.11 -122.27 1.49
CA ASP A 234 -39.23 -122.82 2.28
C ASP A 234 -39.04 -124.31 2.66
N GLN A 235 -39.86 -124.82 3.61
CA GLN A 235 -40.48 -126.18 3.73
C GLN A 235 -40.41 -126.77 5.14
N GLN A 236 -41.30 -127.64 5.63
CA GLN A 236 -42.70 -128.03 5.39
C GLN A 236 -43.02 -129.04 6.52
N ASP A 237 -44.31 -129.25 6.78
CA ASP A 237 -44.91 -130.22 7.69
C ASP A 237 -44.56 -131.71 7.40
N ALA A 238 -44.81 -132.57 8.41
CA ALA A 238 -45.67 -133.77 8.35
C ALA A 238 -45.13 -135.06 9.02
N ASP A 239 -45.72 -135.38 10.18
CA ASP A 239 -46.61 -136.54 10.40
C ASP A 239 -46.09 -138.00 10.67
N LYS A 240 -46.78 -138.65 11.62
CA LYS A 240 -46.92 -140.11 11.95
C LYS A 240 -45.80 -140.77 12.80
N ASP A 241 -46.04 -141.69 13.75
CA ASP A 241 -47.13 -142.68 13.87
C ASP A 241 -47.35 -143.24 15.31
N LYS A 242 -48.40 -144.06 15.43
CA LYS A 242 -49.19 -144.54 16.59
C LYS A 242 -48.62 -145.61 17.55
N GLN A 243 -49.19 -145.58 18.78
CA GLN A 243 -49.71 -146.67 19.66
C GLN A 243 -48.79 -147.56 20.53
N SER A 244 -49.00 -147.53 21.86
CA SER A 244 -49.75 -148.57 22.62
C SER A 244 -49.59 -148.49 24.15
N SER A 245 -50.67 -148.08 24.83
CA SER A 245 -51.15 -148.49 26.17
C SER A 245 -50.18 -148.76 27.34
N ALA A 246 -50.28 -147.87 28.33
CA ALA A 246 -50.65 -148.17 29.73
C ALA A 246 -49.61 -148.70 30.74
N ASP A 247 -48.32 -148.58 30.43
CA ASP A 247 -47.27 -148.20 31.41
C ASP A 247 -46.43 -147.00 30.90
N LYS A 248 -46.85 -146.48 29.74
CA LYS A 248 -46.26 -145.34 29.03
C LYS A 248 -46.73 -143.98 29.54
N SER A 249 -47.80 -143.91 30.34
CA SER A 249 -48.28 -142.62 30.85
C SER A 249 -47.28 -141.93 31.77
N ALA A 250 -46.47 -142.68 32.54
CA ALA A 250 -45.45 -142.09 33.40
C ALA A 250 -44.20 -141.62 32.62
N THR A 251 -43.70 -142.43 31.69
CA THR A 251 -42.53 -142.10 30.85
C THR A 251 -42.87 -141.10 29.73
N GLU A 252 -44.09 -141.12 29.18
CA GLU A 252 -44.59 -140.07 28.28
C GLU A 252 -44.84 -138.77 29.06
N VAL A 253 -45.40 -138.81 30.28
CA VAL A 253 -45.50 -137.60 31.13
C VAL A 253 -44.11 -137.07 31.49
N GLU A 254 -43.13 -137.93 31.71
CA GLU A 254 -41.76 -137.52 32.05
C GLU A 254 -40.98 -137.01 30.82
N ASN A 255 -41.18 -137.61 29.65
CA ASN A 255 -40.62 -137.15 28.37
C ASN A 255 -41.33 -135.89 27.86
N LEU A 256 -42.65 -135.76 28.06
CA LEU A 256 -43.41 -134.52 27.85
C LEU A 256 -42.99 -133.45 28.85
N LYS A 257 -42.70 -133.80 30.10
CA LYS A 257 -42.15 -132.85 31.10
C LYS A 257 -40.73 -132.43 30.75
N ALA A 258 -39.91 -133.31 30.18
CA ALA A 258 -38.59 -132.98 29.63
C ALA A 258 -38.72 -132.08 28.40
N GLN A 259 -39.60 -132.41 27.44
CA GLN A 259 -39.91 -131.57 26.28
C GLN A 259 -40.47 -130.22 26.71
N VAL A 260 -41.37 -130.15 27.70
CA VAL A 260 -41.89 -128.89 28.26
C VAL A 260 -40.77 -128.09 28.91
N LYS A 261 -39.85 -128.73 29.65
CA LYS A 261 -38.67 -128.02 30.19
C LYS A 261 -37.71 -127.52 29.11
N THR A 262 -37.51 -128.29 28.05
CA THR A 262 -36.66 -127.92 26.91
C THR A 262 -37.31 -126.79 26.12
N LEU A 263 -38.59 -126.92 25.77
CA LEU A 263 -39.40 -125.87 25.16
C LEU A 263 -39.42 -124.61 26.02
N VAL A 264 -39.58 -124.71 27.34
CA VAL A 264 -39.51 -123.56 28.24
C VAL A 264 -38.14 -122.90 28.19
N LYS A 265 -37.05 -123.66 28.15
CA LYS A 265 -35.69 -123.09 27.97
C LYS A 265 -35.50 -122.46 26.59
N GLU A 266 -35.97 -123.13 25.54
CA GLU A 266 -35.94 -122.67 24.16
C GLU A 266 -36.83 -121.44 23.92
N LEU A 267 -37.86 -121.21 24.74
CA LEU A 267 -38.67 -119.99 24.75
C LEU A 267 -38.08 -118.91 25.64
N GLN A 268 -37.41 -119.30 26.73
CA GLN A 268 -36.75 -118.38 27.66
C GLN A 268 -35.48 -117.75 27.07
N GLU A 269 -34.74 -118.46 26.22
CA GLU A 269 -33.58 -117.93 25.51
C GLU A 269 -33.91 -116.79 24.52
N PRO A 270 -34.89 -116.91 23.60
CA PRO A 270 -35.32 -115.81 22.75
C PRO A 270 -36.02 -114.70 23.55
N GLN A 271 -36.68 -115.01 24.67
CA GLN A 271 -37.21 -113.98 25.57
C GLN A 271 -36.08 -113.13 26.17
N SER A 272 -35.00 -113.76 26.66
CA SER A 272 -33.82 -113.04 27.17
C SER A 272 -33.14 -112.21 26.08
N LYS A 273 -33.03 -112.74 24.85
CA LYS A 273 -32.47 -112.01 23.70
C LYS A 273 -33.38 -110.84 23.28
N LEU A 274 -34.70 -110.99 23.38
CA LEU A 274 -35.66 -109.91 23.14
C LEU A 274 -35.50 -108.82 24.20
N ASP A 275 -35.41 -109.17 25.48
CA ASP A 275 -35.21 -108.20 26.58
C ASP A 275 -33.88 -107.43 26.42
N GLU A 276 -32.81 -108.11 26.01
CA GLU A 276 -31.52 -107.48 25.68
C GLU A 276 -31.62 -106.52 24.49
N ALA A 277 -32.33 -106.93 23.43
CA ALA A 277 -32.56 -106.09 22.26
C ALA A 277 -33.45 -104.88 22.58
N GLU A 278 -34.47 -105.03 23.42
CA GLU A 278 -35.31 -103.94 23.91
C GLU A 278 -34.52 -102.96 24.77
N LYS A 279 -33.64 -103.46 25.65
CA LYS A 279 -32.72 -102.62 26.42
C LYS A 279 -31.75 -101.85 25.51
N MET A 280 -31.18 -102.50 24.50
CA MET A 280 -30.31 -101.86 23.52
C MET A 280 -31.08 -100.80 22.70
N LYS A 281 -32.29 -101.11 22.25
CA LYS A 281 -33.18 -100.17 21.57
C LYS A 281 -33.48 -98.95 22.44
N LYS A 282 -33.78 -99.15 23.73
CA LYS A 282 -34.03 -98.05 24.66
C LYS A 282 -32.79 -97.17 24.84
N ASN A 283 -31.61 -97.76 25.05
CA ASN A 283 -30.36 -97.01 25.15
C ASN A 283 -30.06 -96.21 23.87
N LEU A 284 -30.27 -96.80 22.68
CA LEU A 284 -30.10 -96.10 21.41
C LEU A 284 -31.13 -94.97 21.24
N GLN A 285 -32.38 -95.19 21.63
CA GLN A 285 -33.40 -94.14 21.62
C GLN A 285 -33.06 -92.98 22.56
N ASP A 286 -32.60 -93.27 23.78
CA ASP A 286 -32.17 -92.25 24.74
C ASP A 286 -30.96 -91.48 24.21
N ARG A 287 -30.00 -92.18 23.58
CA ARG A 287 -28.87 -91.53 22.92
C ARG A 287 -29.29 -90.66 21.74
N CYS A 288 -30.25 -91.09 20.92
CA CYS A 288 -30.81 -90.27 19.84
C CYS A 288 -31.48 -89.01 20.41
N ARG A 289 -32.25 -89.12 21.50
CA ARG A 289 -32.87 -87.96 22.16
C ARG A 289 -31.83 -86.99 22.71
N GLU A 290 -30.77 -87.47 23.34
CA GLU A 290 -29.66 -86.64 23.82
C GLU A 290 -29.00 -85.87 22.66
N MET A 291 -28.67 -86.56 21.56
CA MET A 291 -28.08 -85.93 20.37
C MET A 291 -29.02 -84.90 19.74
N GLU A 292 -30.33 -85.18 19.69
CA GLU A 292 -31.33 -84.21 19.21
C GLU A 292 -31.41 -82.96 20.10
N GLN A 293 -31.32 -83.14 21.43
CA GLN A 293 -31.26 -82.02 22.38
C GLN A 293 -29.97 -81.21 22.24
N GLU A 294 -28.82 -81.87 22.10
CA GLU A 294 -27.53 -81.21 21.84
C GLU A 294 -27.56 -80.42 20.53
N LEU A 295 -28.11 -81.00 19.45
CA LEU A 295 -28.28 -80.30 18.17
C LEU A 295 -29.23 -79.10 18.28
N ALA A 296 -30.31 -79.21 19.05
CA ALA A 296 -31.20 -78.09 19.30
C ALA A 296 -30.48 -76.96 20.07
N SER A 297 -29.70 -77.30 21.10
CA SER A 297 -28.89 -76.34 21.87
C SER A 297 -27.85 -75.64 20.98
N LEU A 298 -27.10 -76.39 20.17
CA LEU A 298 -26.10 -75.85 19.25
C LEU A 298 -26.72 -74.92 18.20
N ARG A 299 -27.93 -75.24 17.70
CA ARG A 299 -28.66 -74.37 16.78
C ARG A 299 -29.03 -73.04 17.43
N THR A 300 -29.52 -73.05 18.68
CA THR A 300 -29.82 -71.83 19.43
C THR A 300 -28.57 -70.98 19.66
N GLN A 301 -27.48 -71.60 20.11
CA GLN A 301 -26.20 -70.91 20.32
C GLN A 301 -25.64 -70.30 19.02
N LEU A 302 -25.79 -70.98 17.89
CA LEU A 302 -25.38 -70.43 16.58
C LEU A 302 -26.21 -69.18 16.22
N GLY A 303 -27.52 -69.21 16.47
CA GLY A 303 -28.40 -68.05 16.27
C GLY A 303 -28.02 -66.86 17.14
N GLU A 304 -27.79 -67.09 18.44
CA GLU A 304 -27.32 -66.06 19.37
C GLU A 304 -25.97 -65.47 18.94
N ARG A 305 -25.04 -66.31 18.51
CA ARG A 305 -23.74 -65.86 18.00
C ARG A 305 -23.87 -65.00 16.74
N GLN A 306 -24.75 -65.37 15.81
CA GLN A 306 -25.04 -64.58 14.61
C GLN A 306 -25.66 -63.23 14.98
N GLN A 307 -26.59 -63.20 15.94
CA GLN A 307 -27.19 -61.97 16.44
C GLN A 307 -26.11 -61.04 17.05
N VAL A 308 -25.26 -61.55 17.95
CA VAL A 308 -24.15 -60.78 18.54
C VAL A 308 -23.15 -60.30 17.48
N GLN A 309 -22.92 -61.08 16.43
CA GLN A 309 -22.07 -60.69 15.32
C GLN A 309 -22.66 -59.50 14.54
N THR A 310 -23.94 -59.58 14.14
CA THR A 310 -24.60 -58.46 13.45
C THR A 310 -24.68 -57.20 14.32
N GLU A 311 -24.88 -57.35 15.62
CA GLU A 311 -24.86 -56.22 16.55
C GLU A 311 -23.46 -55.60 16.69
N ASN A 312 -22.40 -56.41 16.75
CA ASN A 312 -21.02 -55.90 16.72
C ASN A 312 -20.70 -55.16 15.42
N GLU A 313 -21.13 -55.67 14.26
CA GLU A 313 -20.96 -55.00 12.97
C GLU A 313 -21.69 -53.65 12.95
N ARG A 314 -22.92 -53.61 13.47
CA ARG A 314 -23.69 -52.36 13.63
C ARG A 314 -22.98 -51.35 14.54
N LEU A 315 -22.52 -51.80 15.71
CA LEU A 315 -21.79 -50.94 16.66
C LEU A 315 -20.47 -50.44 16.08
N LYS A 316 -19.75 -51.28 15.34
CA LYS A 316 -18.52 -50.91 14.65
C LYS A 316 -18.76 -49.78 13.65
N LEU A 317 -19.80 -49.87 12.83
CA LEU A 317 -20.17 -48.80 11.90
C LEU A 317 -20.57 -47.50 12.62
N GLN A 318 -21.27 -47.60 13.75
CA GLN A 318 -21.59 -46.43 14.58
C GLN A 318 -20.32 -45.78 15.16
N MET A 319 -19.38 -46.58 15.65
CA MET A 319 -18.07 -46.16 16.13
C MET A 319 -17.28 -45.44 15.02
N GLU A 320 -17.20 -46.02 13.82
CA GLU A 320 -16.51 -45.44 12.67
C GLU A 320 -17.14 -44.12 12.24
N SER A 321 -18.47 -44.03 12.23
CA SER A 321 -19.22 -42.80 11.93
C SER A 321 -18.95 -41.69 12.95
N LEU A 322 -19.01 -42.00 14.25
CA LEU A 322 -18.70 -41.05 15.31
C LEU A 322 -17.23 -40.61 15.28
N GLN A 323 -16.32 -41.53 14.97
CA GLN A 323 -14.90 -41.21 14.82
C GLN A 323 -14.66 -40.27 13.62
N ALA A 324 -15.36 -40.49 12.50
CA ALA A 324 -15.30 -39.59 11.35
C ALA A 324 -15.87 -38.20 11.68
N HIS A 325 -17.00 -38.15 12.40
CA HIS A 325 -17.59 -36.90 12.85
C HIS A 325 -16.64 -36.13 13.78
N ASN A 326 -16.00 -36.81 14.75
CA ASN A 326 -15.04 -36.18 15.65
C ASN A 326 -13.82 -35.62 14.90
N LYS A 327 -13.28 -36.36 13.92
CA LYS A 327 -12.19 -35.88 13.07
C LYS A 327 -12.59 -34.64 12.27
N LEU A 328 -13.82 -34.58 11.76
CA LEU A 328 -14.33 -33.41 11.04
C LEU A 328 -14.47 -32.21 11.97
N GLU A 329 -15.04 -32.38 13.16
CA GLU A 329 -15.15 -31.32 14.16
C GLU A 329 -13.79 -30.81 14.65
N GLN A 330 -12.79 -31.70 14.81
CA GLN A 330 -11.41 -31.28 15.11
C GLN A 330 -10.82 -30.41 13.99
N LYS A 331 -11.05 -30.77 12.72
CA LYS A 331 -10.60 -29.96 11.58
C LYS A 331 -11.26 -28.58 11.58
N LYS A 332 -12.58 -28.52 11.75
CA LYS A 332 -13.32 -27.24 11.85
C LYS A 332 -12.80 -26.39 13.01
N ALA A 333 -12.61 -26.98 14.19
CA ALA A 333 -12.05 -26.26 15.34
C ALA A 333 -10.64 -25.72 15.07
N GLN A 334 -9.82 -26.43 14.30
CA GLN A 334 -8.50 -25.96 13.90
C GLN A 334 -8.56 -24.84 12.86
N GLU A 335 -9.48 -24.92 11.90
CA GLU A 335 -9.75 -23.85 10.93
C GLU A 335 -10.21 -22.57 11.63
N GLU A 336 -11.13 -22.66 12.59
CA GLU A 336 -11.57 -21.52 13.39
C GLU A 336 -10.43 -20.92 14.23
N LYS A 337 -9.54 -21.74 14.79
CA LYS A 337 -8.33 -21.24 15.48
C LYS A 337 -7.41 -20.48 14.53
N ASN A 338 -7.23 -20.99 13.30
CA ASN A 338 -6.41 -20.33 12.29
C ASN A 338 -7.06 -19.00 11.85
N ASN A 339 -8.38 -18.98 11.65
CA ASN A 339 -9.13 -17.77 11.31
C ASN A 339 -9.02 -16.71 12.43
N LEU A 340 -9.16 -17.13 13.69
CA LEU A 340 -8.98 -16.25 14.85
C LEU A 340 -7.55 -15.69 14.93
N ALA A 341 -6.54 -16.51 14.65
CA ALA A 341 -5.14 -16.05 14.61
C ALA A 341 -4.93 -15.01 13.51
N GLN A 342 -5.41 -15.27 12.28
CA GLN A 342 -5.35 -14.31 11.18
C GLN A 342 -6.08 -13.00 11.50
N LEU A 343 -7.24 -13.08 12.14
CA LEU A 343 -8.00 -11.90 12.55
C LEU A 343 -7.25 -11.08 13.61
N LYS A 344 -6.60 -11.74 14.57
CA LYS A 344 -5.75 -11.08 15.57
C LYS A 344 -4.54 -10.39 14.93
N ASP A 345 -3.89 -11.04 13.97
CA ASP A 345 -2.76 -10.46 13.24
C ASP A 345 -3.21 -9.25 12.41
N ALA A 346 -4.35 -9.35 11.73
CA ALA A 346 -4.92 -8.25 10.96
C ALA A 346 -5.31 -7.06 11.86
N TYR A 347 -5.92 -7.32 13.03
CA TYR A 347 -6.24 -6.29 14.01
C TYR A 347 -4.98 -5.61 14.56
N THR A 348 -3.94 -6.39 14.85
CA THR A 348 -2.66 -5.87 15.35
C THR A 348 -2.00 -4.96 14.32
N LYS A 349 -1.93 -5.39 13.06
CA LYS A 349 -1.42 -4.57 11.95
C LYS A 349 -2.21 -3.28 11.77
N LEU A 350 -3.55 -3.36 11.78
CA LEU A 350 -4.39 -2.16 11.65
C LEU A 350 -4.17 -1.18 12.81
N PHE A 351 -3.93 -1.70 14.02
CA PHE A 351 -3.61 -0.87 15.18
C PHE A 351 -2.22 -0.21 15.06
N GLU A 352 -1.22 -0.94 14.56
CA GLU A 352 0.11 -0.40 14.25
C GLU A 352 0.00 0.71 13.18
N ASP A 353 -0.65 0.44 12.05
CA ASP A 353 -0.88 1.40 10.96
C ASP A 353 -1.60 2.67 11.45
N TYR A 354 -2.64 2.51 12.28
CA TYR A 354 -3.36 3.64 12.87
C TYR A 354 -2.44 4.51 13.74
N ASN A 355 -1.59 3.90 14.56
CA ASN A 355 -0.65 4.63 15.41
C ASN A 355 0.43 5.32 14.59
N GLU A 356 0.97 4.67 13.55
CA GLU A 356 1.94 5.28 12.63
C GLU A 356 1.34 6.50 11.93
N MET A 357 0.13 6.37 11.37
CA MET A 357 -0.58 7.49 10.73
C MET A 357 -0.86 8.65 11.69
N LYS A 358 -1.18 8.34 12.94
CA LYS A 358 -1.39 9.34 13.99
C LYS A 358 -0.11 10.10 14.32
N GLU A 359 1.02 9.40 14.46
CA GLU A 359 2.31 10.04 14.72
C GLU A 359 2.84 10.80 13.50
N GLU A 360 2.62 10.29 12.29
CA GLU A 360 2.97 10.99 11.06
C GLU A 360 2.15 12.28 10.89
N ARG A 361 0.85 12.25 11.20
CA ARG A 361 0.01 13.45 11.24
C ARG A 361 0.55 14.47 12.24
N LYS A 362 0.88 14.07 13.47
CA LYS A 362 1.49 14.98 14.46
C LYS A 362 2.82 15.57 13.98
N ARG A 363 3.66 14.76 13.33
CA ARG A 363 4.93 15.23 12.75
C ARG A 363 4.69 16.24 11.62
N ARG A 364 3.73 15.99 10.74
CA ARG A 364 3.34 16.93 9.67
C ARG A 364 2.78 18.23 10.25
N GLU A 365 1.88 18.16 11.22
CA GLU A 365 1.32 19.34 11.90
C GLU A 365 2.44 20.17 12.58
N ALA A 366 3.38 19.51 13.26
CA ALA A 366 4.54 20.19 13.85
C ALA A 366 5.49 20.79 12.80
N SER A 367 5.74 20.10 11.68
CA SER A 367 6.58 20.62 10.58
C SER A 367 5.92 21.82 9.90
N MET A 368 4.64 21.71 9.56
CA MET A 368 3.86 22.79 8.95
C MET A 368 3.83 24.02 9.87
N SER A 369 3.56 23.85 11.16
CA SER A 369 3.58 24.95 12.12
C SER A 369 4.96 25.61 12.21
N ARG A 370 6.04 24.81 12.18
CA ARG A 370 7.42 25.32 12.18
C ARG A 370 7.76 26.07 10.88
N GLU A 371 7.35 25.56 9.74
CA GLU A 371 7.55 26.17 8.43
C GLU A 371 6.78 27.49 8.30
N GLU A 372 5.52 27.52 8.76
CA GLU A 372 4.71 28.73 8.84
C GLU A 372 5.34 29.78 9.77
N ALA A 373 5.81 29.37 10.95
CA ALA A 373 6.50 30.26 11.88
C ALA A 373 7.80 30.83 11.26
N ASN A 374 8.60 29.99 10.60
CA ASN A 374 9.80 30.43 9.89
C ASN A 374 9.46 31.40 8.74
N GLY A 375 8.39 31.12 7.98
CA GLY A 375 7.93 31.97 6.88
C GLY A 375 7.42 33.34 7.34
N ILE A 376 6.75 33.39 8.50
CA ILE A 376 6.35 34.65 9.15
C ILE A 376 7.60 35.40 9.63
N GLN A 377 8.53 34.71 10.29
CA GLN A 377 9.77 35.31 10.78
C GLN A 377 10.61 35.92 9.65
N MET A 378 10.74 35.23 8.51
CA MET A 378 11.46 35.77 7.34
C MET A 378 10.77 37.00 6.75
N ARG A 379 9.44 37.02 6.68
CA ARG A 379 8.68 38.21 6.25
C ARG A 379 8.84 39.37 7.22
N LEU A 380 8.86 39.10 8.53
CA LEU A 380 9.09 40.11 9.55
C LEU A 380 10.48 40.75 9.39
N VAL A 381 11.54 39.95 9.30
CA VAL A 381 12.91 40.45 9.12
C VAL A 381 13.05 41.25 7.81
N ALA A 382 12.41 40.81 6.72
CA ALA A 382 12.42 41.56 5.47
C ALA A 382 11.71 42.91 5.59
N ALA A 383 10.56 42.95 6.29
CA ALA A 383 9.82 44.18 6.55
C ALA A 383 10.61 45.15 7.45
N GLU A 384 11.27 44.64 8.49
CA GLU A 384 12.14 45.42 9.38
C GLU A 384 13.31 46.04 8.61
N LYS A 385 13.99 45.26 7.74
CA LYS A 385 15.06 45.79 6.87
C LYS A 385 14.54 46.87 5.93
N ALA A 386 13.40 46.65 5.28
CA ALA A 386 12.79 47.64 4.39
C ALA A 386 12.42 48.92 5.14
N LEU A 387 11.93 48.80 6.38
CA LEU A 387 11.62 49.94 7.23
C LEU A 387 12.89 50.72 7.60
N ALA A 388 13.97 50.03 7.97
CA ALA A 388 15.26 50.65 8.26
C ALA A 388 15.83 51.41 7.06
N THR A 389 15.77 50.82 5.85
CA THR A 389 16.19 51.50 4.61
C THR A 389 15.34 52.75 4.33
N LYS A 390 14.01 52.66 4.51
CA LYS A 390 13.13 53.83 4.35
C LYS A 390 13.45 54.91 5.38
N GLN A 391 13.73 54.52 6.62
CA GLN A 391 14.11 55.45 7.68
C GLN A 391 15.41 56.17 7.34
N GLN A 392 16.43 55.44 6.89
CA GLN A 392 17.69 56.04 6.43
C GLN A 392 17.46 57.05 5.30
N LYS A 393 16.62 56.69 4.31
CA LYS A 393 16.32 57.61 3.19
C LYS A 393 15.59 58.87 3.66
N ILE A 394 14.69 58.76 4.64
CA ILE A 394 14.03 59.91 5.25
C ILE A 394 15.05 60.82 5.93
N ASP A 395 16.01 60.24 6.65
CA ASP A 395 17.03 61.02 7.36
C ASP A 395 18.00 61.71 6.39
N ASP A 396 18.40 61.03 5.30
CA ASP A 396 19.18 61.65 4.22
C ASP A 396 18.42 62.81 3.57
N MET A 397 17.13 62.62 3.28
CA MET A 397 16.29 63.67 2.70
C MET A 397 16.11 64.86 3.66
N LYS A 398 15.97 64.62 4.96
CA LYS A 398 15.91 65.69 5.96
C LYS A 398 17.20 66.50 6.01
N GLN A 399 18.35 65.82 5.94
CA GLN A 399 19.65 66.49 5.89
C GLN A 399 19.79 67.35 4.63
N GLU A 400 19.38 66.82 3.47
CA GLU A 400 19.39 67.58 2.20
C GLU A 400 18.48 68.80 2.28
N LEU A 401 17.25 68.64 2.79
CA LEU A 401 16.31 69.75 2.99
C LEU A 401 16.91 70.85 3.87
N PHE A 402 17.51 70.48 4.99
CA PHE A 402 18.16 71.45 5.89
C PHE A 402 19.33 72.17 5.22
N GLN A 403 20.11 71.49 4.37
CA GLN A 403 21.17 72.15 3.61
C GLN A 403 20.60 73.12 2.58
N LYS A 404 19.54 72.73 1.87
CA LYS A 404 18.87 73.59 0.89
C LYS A 404 18.23 74.82 1.54
N GLU A 405 17.70 74.70 2.76
CA GLU A 405 17.20 75.83 3.55
C GLU A 405 18.33 76.86 3.82
N LYS A 406 19.52 76.41 4.24
CA LYS A 406 20.68 77.30 4.42
C LYS A 406 21.13 77.98 3.12
N ASP A 407 21.12 77.24 2.02
CA ASP A 407 21.48 77.78 0.72
C ASP A 407 20.46 78.85 0.29
N LEU A 408 19.17 78.64 0.56
CA LEU A 408 18.10 79.62 0.30
C LEU A 408 18.25 80.90 1.12
N ASP A 409 18.63 80.80 2.39
CA ASP A 409 18.95 81.97 3.22
C ASP A 409 20.10 82.78 2.60
N THR A 410 21.13 82.11 2.10
CA THR A 410 22.29 82.74 1.45
C THR A 410 21.90 83.44 0.14
N VAL A 411 21.08 82.80 -0.70
CA VAL A 411 20.55 83.40 -1.93
C VAL A 411 19.72 84.64 -1.63
N SER A 412 18.93 84.61 -0.55
CA SER A 412 18.13 85.76 -0.12
C SER A 412 19.01 86.96 0.25
N VAL A 413 20.13 86.73 0.92
CA VAL A 413 21.14 87.78 1.22
C VAL A 413 21.77 88.33 -0.05
N PHE A 414 22.22 87.47 -0.98
CA PHE A 414 22.80 87.94 -2.25
C PHE A 414 21.82 88.74 -3.10
N LYS A 415 20.54 88.34 -3.09
CA LYS A 415 19.48 89.09 -3.77
C LYS A 415 19.33 90.49 -3.17
N ALA A 416 19.26 90.60 -1.85
CA ALA A 416 19.21 91.89 -1.16
C ALA A 416 20.47 92.74 -1.45
N GLN A 417 21.65 92.13 -1.46
CA GLN A 417 22.90 92.82 -1.81
C GLN A 417 22.87 93.37 -3.24
N ALA A 418 22.38 92.58 -4.21
CA ALA A 418 22.25 93.02 -5.60
C ALA A 418 21.24 94.17 -5.75
N GLU A 419 20.13 94.14 -5.01
CA GLU A 419 19.13 95.21 -4.98
C GLU A 419 19.74 96.51 -4.44
N VAL A 420 20.49 96.46 -3.33
CA VAL A 420 21.20 97.63 -2.76
C VAL A 420 22.22 98.20 -3.75
N TYR A 421 23.09 97.37 -4.33
CA TYR A 421 24.06 97.86 -5.31
C TYR A 421 23.41 98.45 -6.56
N SER A 422 22.29 97.88 -7.01
CA SER A 422 21.54 98.45 -8.13
C SER A 422 20.98 99.83 -7.78
N ALA A 423 20.42 99.99 -6.57
CA ALA A 423 19.90 101.26 -6.09
C ALA A 423 21.01 102.31 -5.94
N ASP A 424 22.15 101.94 -5.34
CA ASP A 424 23.32 102.81 -5.19
C ASP A 424 23.87 103.25 -6.55
N PHE A 425 23.94 102.33 -7.53
CA PHE A 425 24.37 102.64 -8.88
C PHE A 425 23.44 103.65 -9.56
N TYR A 426 22.12 103.48 -9.45
CA TYR A 426 21.15 104.42 -9.99
C TYR A 426 21.20 105.78 -9.26
N ALA A 427 21.38 105.78 -7.95
CA ALA A 427 21.52 107.00 -7.15
C ALA A 427 22.79 107.79 -7.54
N GLU A 428 23.93 107.11 -7.65
CA GLU A 428 25.20 107.72 -8.10
C GLU A 428 25.07 108.28 -9.51
N ARG A 429 24.44 107.53 -10.42
CA ARG A 429 24.17 108.01 -11.77
C ARG A 429 23.30 109.27 -11.76
N ALA A 430 22.19 109.26 -11.03
CA ALA A 430 21.30 110.41 -10.91
C ALA A 430 22.02 111.63 -10.30
N ALA A 431 22.86 111.41 -9.28
CA ALA A 431 23.68 112.47 -8.68
C ALA A 431 24.69 113.05 -9.68
N ARG A 432 25.36 112.20 -10.47
CA ARG A 432 26.26 112.66 -11.54
C ARG A 432 25.53 113.43 -12.61
N GLU A 433 24.39 112.95 -13.08
CA GLU A 433 23.56 113.65 -14.05
C GLU A 433 23.11 115.02 -13.51
N ALA A 434 22.73 115.12 -12.23
CA ALA A 434 22.39 116.38 -11.58
C ALA A 434 23.60 117.35 -11.49
N ILE A 435 24.78 116.85 -11.11
CA ILE A 435 26.03 117.64 -11.09
C ILE A 435 26.39 118.11 -12.51
N HIS A 436 26.28 117.24 -13.50
CA HIS A 436 26.50 117.59 -14.91
C HIS A 436 25.54 118.68 -15.37
N ALA A 437 24.24 118.56 -15.07
CA ALA A 437 23.24 119.58 -15.39
C ALA A 437 23.53 120.92 -14.69
N GLU A 438 23.95 120.90 -13.42
CA GLU A 438 24.35 122.12 -12.72
C GLU A 438 25.62 122.74 -13.29
N LYS A 439 26.61 121.92 -13.66
CA LYS A 439 27.84 122.38 -14.33
C LYS A 439 27.53 123.07 -15.65
N GLU A 440 26.63 122.52 -16.46
CA GLU A 440 26.17 123.13 -17.71
C GLU A 440 25.44 124.45 -17.45
N ARG A 441 24.56 124.49 -16.44
CA ARG A 441 23.88 125.74 -16.00
C ARG A 441 24.88 126.82 -15.60
N LEU A 442 25.87 126.49 -14.77
CA LEU A 442 26.90 127.43 -14.34
C LEU A 442 27.80 127.87 -15.50
N ALA A 443 28.17 126.96 -16.41
CA ALA A 443 28.94 127.29 -17.61
C ALA A 443 28.19 128.31 -18.50
N ALA A 444 26.89 128.11 -18.71
CA ALA A 444 26.05 129.06 -19.45
C ALA A 444 25.95 130.43 -18.74
N GLN A 445 25.81 130.45 -17.41
CA GLN A 445 25.84 131.70 -16.63
C GLN A 445 27.19 132.43 -16.74
N LEU A 446 28.30 131.69 -16.67
CA LEU A 446 29.65 132.24 -16.79
C LEU A 446 29.89 132.79 -18.21
N GLU A 447 29.42 132.11 -19.25
CA GLU A 447 29.46 132.60 -20.63
C GLU A 447 28.63 133.90 -20.79
N PHE A 448 27.45 133.97 -20.20
CA PHE A 448 26.62 135.18 -20.20
C PHE A 448 27.31 136.36 -19.51
N VAL A 449 27.89 136.17 -18.33
CA VAL A 449 28.64 137.22 -17.61
C VAL A 449 29.89 137.62 -18.40
N LYS A 450 30.61 136.68 -19.02
CA LYS A 450 31.73 137.00 -19.92
C LYS A 450 31.28 137.86 -21.10
N LYS A 451 30.14 137.54 -21.72
CA LYS A 451 29.56 138.38 -22.80
C LYS A 451 29.23 139.78 -22.29
N GLN A 452 28.63 139.92 -21.11
CA GLN A 452 28.36 141.23 -20.51
C GLN A 452 29.64 142.00 -20.18
N LYS A 453 30.67 141.35 -19.62
CA LYS A 453 31.98 141.97 -19.36
C LYS A 453 32.60 142.48 -20.66
N ASN A 454 32.61 141.65 -21.70
CA ASN A 454 33.13 142.01 -23.01
C ASN A 454 32.32 143.18 -23.61
N GLN A 455 30.99 143.18 -23.49
CA GLN A 455 30.14 144.30 -23.91
C GLN A 455 30.48 145.60 -23.17
N LEU A 456 30.64 145.56 -21.85
CA LEU A 456 31.02 146.74 -21.06
C LEU A 456 32.45 147.20 -21.37
N GLU A 457 33.38 146.28 -21.63
CA GLU A 457 34.73 146.61 -22.11
C GLU A 457 34.68 147.28 -23.48
N GLU A 458 33.87 146.77 -24.41
CA GLU A 458 33.61 147.39 -25.72
C GLU A 458 32.97 148.78 -25.57
N GLU A 459 32.01 148.94 -24.65
CA GLU A 459 31.40 150.24 -24.34
C GLU A 459 32.42 151.22 -23.75
N MET A 460 33.22 150.80 -22.77
CA MET A 460 34.31 151.58 -22.18
C MET A 460 35.35 151.99 -23.22
N ASP A 461 35.77 151.07 -24.08
CA ASP A 461 36.68 151.35 -25.19
C ASP A 461 36.04 152.29 -26.21
N SER A 462 34.74 152.13 -26.48
CA SER A 462 34.00 153.02 -27.38
C SER A 462 33.87 154.43 -26.80
N PHE A 463 33.63 154.57 -25.49
CA PHE A 463 33.64 155.84 -24.77
C PHE A 463 35.04 156.44 -24.71
N GLY A 464 36.08 155.63 -24.48
CA GLY A 464 37.48 156.05 -24.55
C GLY A 464 37.85 156.55 -25.94
N ARG A 465 37.40 155.87 -27.00
CA ARG A 465 37.57 156.27 -28.41
C ARG A 465 36.74 157.50 -28.77
N GLN A 466 35.50 157.62 -28.28
CA GLN A 466 34.66 158.82 -28.48
C GLN A 466 35.21 160.02 -27.74
N SER A 467 35.68 159.86 -26.49
CA SER A 467 36.33 160.90 -25.69
C SER A 467 37.65 161.34 -26.33
N LEU A 468 38.51 160.40 -26.76
CA LEU A 468 39.71 160.72 -27.55
C LEU A 468 39.34 161.41 -28.88
N GLY A 469 38.27 160.97 -29.54
CA GLY A 469 37.76 161.56 -30.78
C GLY A 469 37.13 162.95 -30.61
N GLU A 470 36.55 163.26 -29.45
CA GLU A 470 36.06 164.61 -29.10
C GLU A 470 37.22 165.53 -28.70
N MET A 471 38.20 165.01 -27.96
CA MET A 471 39.42 165.75 -27.61
C MET A 471 40.26 166.07 -28.87
N GLN A 472 40.32 165.15 -29.84
CA GLN A 472 40.97 165.37 -31.14
C GLN A 472 40.18 166.31 -32.09
N ARG A 473 38.86 166.46 -31.93
CA ARG A 473 38.05 167.35 -32.78
C ARG A 473 38.06 168.83 -32.37
N ARG A 474 38.72 169.18 -31.25
CA ARG A 474 38.88 170.59 -30.82
C ARG A 474 40.28 171.19 -31.09
N HIS A 475 41.25 170.41 -31.57
CA HIS A 475 42.56 170.91 -32.01
C HIS A 475 43.14 170.05 -33.15
N VAL A 476 43.32 170.63 -34.34
CA VAL A 476 44.13 170.09 -35.46
C VAL A 476 45.62 170.36 -35.12
N PRO A 477 46.61 169.42 -35.20
CA PRO A 477 47.18 168.99 -36.49
C PRO A 477 47.95 167.63 -36.59
N ARG A 478 48.07 167.15 -37.85
CA ARG A 478 49.29 166.69 -38.57
C ARG A 478 50.32 165.76 -37.89
N GLY A 479 50.32 164.49 -38.33
CA GLY A 479 51.48 163.75 -38.89
C GLY A 479 52.55 163.16 -37.95
N ALA A 480 52.80 161.84 -38.06
CA ALA A 480 54.11 161.17 -38.17
C ALA A 480 54.00 159.65 -37.91
N THR A 481 54.65 158.84 -38.75
CA THR A 481 55.11 157.45 -38.51
C THR A 481 56.26 157.45 -37.49
N PRO A 482 56.61 156.37 -36.73
CA PRO A 482 57.01 155.04 -37.25
C PRO A 482 56.80 153.79 -36.34
N GLN A 483 56.99 152.62 -36.97
CA GLN A 483 57.60 151.34 -36.53
C GLN A 483 58.02 151.13 -35.04
N GLY A 484 57.72 149.93 -34.50
CA GLY A 484 58.61 149.26 -33.52
C GLY A 484 58.00 148.31 -32.48
N GLY A 485 58.37 147.02 -32.57
CA GLY A 485 58.60 146.11 -31.42
C GLY A 485 57.39 145.33 -30.85
N ALA A 486 57.52 144.14 -30.27
CA ALA A 486 58.65 143.22 -30.07
C ALA A 486 58.11 141.90 -29.47
N ARG A 487 58.77 140.78 -29.84
CA ARG A 487 59.17 139.61 -29.03
C ARG A 487 58.14 138.81 -28.20
N GLY A 488 58.21 137.50 -28.41
CA GLY A 488 57.87 136.45 -27.43
C GLY A 488 58.19 135.07 -28.00
N VAL A 489 59.40 134.57 -27.72
CA VAL A 489 59.92 133.23 -28.06
C VAL A 489 59.82 132.36 -26.82
N GLU A 490 59.32 131.13 -26.92
CA GLU A 490 59.65 129.97 -26.06
C GLU A 490 58.81 128.76 -26.52
N MET A 491 59.21 127.49 -26.50
CA MET A 491 60.47 126.75 -26.45
C MET A 491 60.05 125.32 -26.85
N ASN A 492 60.79 124.70 -27.75
CA ASN A 492 60.50 123.38 -28.32
C ASN A 492 60.83 122.29 -27.27
N ILE A 493 59.85 121.48 -26.87
CA ILE A 493 60.05 120.31 -25.99
C ILE A 493 59.74 119.06 -26.83
N PRO A 494 60.64 118.06 -26.93
CA PRO A 494 60.35 116.81 -27.65
C PRO A 494 59.22 116.04 -26.95
N GLU A 495 58.14 115.73 -27.67
CA GLU A 495 56.88 115.15 -27.12
C GLU A 495 57.00 113.71 -26.56
N HIS A 496 58.17 113.06 -26.62
CA HIS A 496 58.31 111.63 -26.31
C HIS A 496 59.64 111.28 -25.61
N ALA A 497 59.94 111.88 -24.45
CA ALA A 497 61.15 111.58 -23.68
C ALA A 497 60.85 110.90 -22.32
N CYS A 498 61.61 109.86 -21.97
CA CYS A 498 61.46 109.18 -20.68
C CYS A 498 62.01 110.05 -19.52
N PRO A 499 61.22 110.32 -18.47
CA PRO A 499 61.64 111.22 -17.39
C PRO A 499 62.73 110.67 -16.46
N LYS A 500 63.07 109.36 -16.52
CA LYS A 500 64.11 108.75 -15.66
C LYS A 500 65.49 108.73 -16.33
N CYS A 501 65.57 108.33 -17.60
CA CYS A 501 66.85 108.20 -18.34
C CYS A 501 67.06 109.26 -19.44
N ASN A 502 66.05 110.11 -19.69
CA ASN A 502 66.06 111.18 -20.68
C ASN A 502 66.29 110.71 -22.14
N GLU A 503 65.93 109.47 -22.43
CA GLU A 503 65.98 108.88 -23.78
C GLU A 503 64.77 109.35 -24.61
N ILE A 504 65.03 109.85 -25.82
CA ILE A 504 64.01 110.37 -26.74
C ILE A 504 63.53 109.22 -27.63
N LEU A 505 62.23 108.92 -27.54
CA LEU A 505 61.58 107.83 -28.25
C LEU A 505 60.71 108.40 -29.40
N PRO A 506 60.49 107.62 -30.47
CA PRO A 506 59.83 108.13 -31.67
C PRO A 506 58.31 108.37 -31.51
N ASP A 507 57.64 107.68 -30.57
CA ASP A 507 56.18 107.77 -30.33
C ASP A 507 55.78 107.41 -28.88
N LEU A 508 54.50 107.64 -28.54
CA LEU A 508 53.93 107.46 -27.19
C LEU A 508 53.85 105.99 -26.75
N ASP A 509 53.64 105.05 -27.68
CA ASP A 509 53.55 103.62 -27.38
C ASP A 509 54.93 103.08 -26.97
N SER A 510 55.97 103.51 -27.69
CA SER A 510 57.37 103.23 -27.35
C SER A 510 57.74 103.78 -25.98
N LEU A 511 57.23 104.96 -25.62
CA LEU A 511 57.40 105.57 -24.30
C LEU A 511 56.68 104.79 -23.20
N GLN A 512 55.45 104.33 -23.43
CA GLN A 512 54.71 103.54 -22.43
C GLN A 512 55.37 102.19 -22.13
N ILE A 513 55.89 101.49 -23.14
CA ILE A 513 56.63 100.23 -22.95
C ILE A 513 57.93 100.50 -22.18
N HIS A 514 58.70 101.51 -22.60
CA HIS A 514 59.96 101.86 -21.94
C HIS A 514 59.76 102.29 -20.48
N ILE A 515 58.71 103.06 -20.16
CA ILE A 515 58.41 103.49 -18.78
C ILE A 515 58.11 102.28 -17.88
N MET A 516 57.47 101.23 -18.40
CA MET A 516 57.17 100.01 -17.65
C MET A 516 58.45 99.30 -17.18
N ASP A 517 59.48 99.23 -18.03
CA ASP A 517 60.76 98.59 -17.71
C ASP A 517 61.74 99.52 -16.98
N CYS A 518 61.68 100.82 -17.27
CA CYS A 518 62.59 101.82 -16.71
C CYS A 518 62.23 102.22 -15.27
N ILE A 519 60.98 102.05 -14.80
CA ILE A 519 60.56 102.45 -13.44
C ILE A 519 60.94 101.45 -12.33
N ILE A 520 61.39 100.24 -12.67
CA ILE A 520 61.91 99.27 -11.69
C ILE A 520 63.28 99.70 -11.13
#